data_AF-A0A811LKD4-F1
#
_entry.id   AF-A0A811LKD4-F1
#
_cell.length_a   1.000
_cell.length_b   1.000
_cell.length_c   1.000
_cell.angle_alpha   90.00
_cell.angle_beta   90.00
_cell.angle_gamma   90.00
#
_symmetry.space_group_name_H-M   'P 1'
#
loop_
_entity.id
_entity.type
_entity.pdbx_description
1 polymer ?
#
loop_
_entity_poly.entity_id
_entity_poly.type
_entity_poly.pdbx_seq_one_letter_code
_entity_poly.pdbx_strand_id
1 'polypeptide(L)'
;MDKANEDAVYYDKFEDLRDKFDDLRAFSRKIDRKWKPSRNLAEEKRNKVIVCHDMKGGYLQEDMSSEFELKVNDPNPFVYAFWWYTDIFIYFSHHFITVPTVRWINEAHDHDVLCLGTFITEFDDGKVKCDEIFGSLINVDELVRHLVDLCLEWHFDGWLINIENEIKPEHIPNVIYFLEQLRNKLKSNIGEHSLLIWYDSITNEGKLAWQNCLNEKNNTFAQRCDGLFTNYTWNRRHLKVTKKFVEENKTQLSTYDIYFGVDVFGRGAFEGGGFNTYKAVQAARNYEFSSAIFAPGWTSECFGPGTFSLVNHYKLFSQMIDIVHPHRVKNDFKTKMTYGFQNGRFNPNHREIQPFLLESDDVKLTENGIEIGGKKDSKHVIYLTDILNVKDYQLSTSNDQLLPKATTETYKEGHSDKCKITEIYVVKATDDPVILTDLDFTVQYDIKKEYLSYDIVP
;
A
#
# COMPACT_ATOMS: atom_id res chain seq x y z
N MET A 1 -7.02 -29.56 -7.85
CA MET A 1 -6.18 -28.39 -7.56
C MET A 1 -4.84 -28.91 -7.13
N ASP A 2 -3.79 -28.64 -7.91
CA ASP A 2 -2.41 -28.89 -7.48
C ASP A 2 -2.13 -28.02 -6.25
N LYS A 3 -1.41 -28.56 -5.26
CA LYS A 3 -1.05 -27.90 -3.99
C LYS A 3 -0.34 -26.55 -4.13
N ALA A 4 0.04 -26.15 -5.34
CA ALA A 4 0.80 -24.92 -5.63
C ALA A 4 -0.05 -23.64 -5.69
N ASN A 5 -1.39 -23.74 -5.70
CA ASN A 5 -2.30 -22.61 -5.95
C ASN A 5 -3.30 -22.32 -4.81
N GLU A 6 -2.99 -22.73 -3.57
CA GLU A 6 -3.97 -22.68 -2.48
C GLU A 6 -4.38 -21.24 -2.06
N ASP A 7 -3.54 -20.22 -2.32
CA ASP A 7 -3.76 -18.84 -1.86
C ASP A 7 -4.23 -17.83 -2.93
N ALA A 8 -4.38 -18.21 -4.21
CA ALA A 8 -4.87 -17.29 -5.25
C ALA A 8 -6.38 -17.25 -5.20
N VAL A 9 -6.92 -16.07 -4.87
CA VAL A 9 -8.37 -15.84 -4.92
C VAL A 9 -8.67 -14.67 -5.82
N TYR A 10 -9.09 -15.02 -7.02
CA TYR A 10 -9.56 -14.07 -8.02
C TYR A 10 -10.78 -14.64 -8.76
N TYR A 11 -11.54 -13.75 -9.38
CA TYR A 11 -12.74 -14.11 -10.15
C TYR A 11 -12.71 -13.38 -11.48
N ASP A 12 -12.77 -14.14 -12.57
CA ASP A 12 -12.81 -13.60 -13.94
C ASP A 12 -14.22 -13.53 -14.53
N LYS A 13 -15.22 -14.02 -13.79
CA LYS A 13 -16.63 -14.05 -14.19
C LYS A 13 -17.51 -13.69 -13.01
N PHE A 14 -18.63 -13.03 -13.30
CA PHE A 14 -19.60 -12.66 -12.27
C PHE A 14 -20.31 -13.89 -11.67
N GLU A 15 -20.64 -14.87 -12.52
CA GLU A 15 -21.26 -16.14 -12.11
C GLU A 15 -20.41 -16.90 -11.08
N ASP A 16 -19.08 -16.88 -11.21
CA ASP A 16 -18.15 -17.58 -10.32
C ASP A 16 -18.24 -17.09 -8.85
N LEU A 17 -18.73 -15.87 -8.62
CA LEU A 17 -18.93 -15.33 -7.27
C LEU A 17 -19.99 -16.12 -6.50
N ARG A 18 -21.02 -16.65 -7.19
CA ARG A 18 -22.08 -17.45 -6.57
C ARG A 18 -21.59 -18.83 -6.17
N ASP A 19 -20.81 -19.45 -7.04
CA ASP A 19 -20.51 -20.88 -6.95
C ASP A 19 -19.29 -21.20 -6.07
N LYS A 20 -18.32 -20.29 -5.97
CA LYS A 20 -17.04 -20.55 -5.30
C LYS A 20 -16.94 -20.00 -3.88
N PHE A 21 -17.90 -19.17 -3.45
CA PHE A 21 -17.77 -18.43 -2.19
C PHE A 21 -17.81 -19.34 -0.95
N ASP A 22 -18.68 -20.34 -0.93
CA ASP A 22 -18.85 -21.22 0.24
C ASP A 22 -17.67 -22.19 0.45
N ASP A 23 -17.04 -22.64 -0.63
CA ASP A 23 -15.83 -23.49 -0.56
C ASP A 23 -14.62 -22.73 0.02
N LEU A 24 -14.54 -21.42 -0.21
CA LEU A 24 -13.43 -20.57 0.26
C LEU A 24 -13.53 -20.24 1.76
N ARG A 25 -14.75 -20.17 2.33
CA ARG A 25 -14.95 -19.97 3.78
C ARG A 25 -14.40 -21.10 4.65
N ALA A 26 -14.25 -22.29 4.08
CA ALA A 26 -13.65 -23.43 4.78
C ALA A 26 -12.11 -23.36 4.80
N PHE A 27 -11.51 -22.70 3.80
CA PHE A 27 -10.07 -22.53 3.64
C PHE A 27 -9.52 -21.37 4.49
N SER A 28 -10.18 -20.22 4.42
CA SER A 28 -9.86 -18.99 5.16
C SER A 28 -9.64 -19.19 6.67
N ARG A 29 -10.41 -20.09 7.29
CA ARG A 29 -10.36 -20.38 8.74
C ARG A 29 -9.07 -21.05 9.23
N LYS A 30 -8.18 -21.45 8.32
CA LYS A 30 -6.90 -22.11 8.65
C LYS A 30 -5.71 -21.14 8.70
N ILE A 31 -5.95 -19.85 8.44
CA ILE A 31 -4.90 -18.86 8.20
C ILE A 31 -4.72 -18.02 9.46
N ASP A 32 -3.48 -17.97 9.97
CA ASP A 32 -3.12 -17.10 11.10
C ASP A 32 -3.11 -15.65 10.61
N ARG A 33 -4.01 -14.85 11.17
CA ARG A 33 -4.27 -13.47 10.76
C ARG A 33 -3.95 -12.57 11.93
N LYS A 34 -2.97 -11.71 11.72
CA LYS A 34 -2.55 -10.75 12.73
C LYS A 34 -3.23 -9.42 12.46
N TRP A 35 -3.67 -8.82 13.56
CA TRP A 35 -3.92 -7.40 13.79
C TRP A 35 -4.49 -6.56 12.61
N LYS A 36 -5.72 -6.03 12.77
CA LYS A 36 -6.27 -5.05 11.83
C LYS A 36 -5.54 -3.70 11.96
N PRO A 37 -5.28 -2.98 10.86
CA PRO A 37 -4.76 -1.63 10.92
C PRO A 37 -5.60 -0.75 11.85
N SER A 38 -4.94 0.05 12.68
CA SER A 38 -5.62 0.95 13.63
C SER A 38 -5.94 2.30 13.02
N ARG A 39 -5.40 2.59 11.83
CA ARG A 39 -5.43 3.93 11.26
C ARG A 39 -6.72 4.21 10.52
N ASN A 40 -7.45 5.20 11.02
CA ASN A 40 -8.51 5.85 10.26
C ASN A 40 -7.91 7.00 9.43
N LEU A 41 -7.55 6.72 8.17
CA LEU A 41 -6.93 7.72 7.30
C LEU A 41 -7.84 8.93 6.99
N ALA A 42 -9.15 8.82 7.21
CA ALA A 42 -10.09 9.93 7.01
C ALA A 42 -9.89 11.05 8.05
N GLU A 43 -9.31 10.74 9.21
CA GLU A 43 -9.04 11.72 10.27
C GLU A 43 -7.68 12.43 10.09
N GLU A 44 -6.80 11.87 9.25
CA GLU A 44 -5.46 12.40 9.01
C GLU A 44 -5.47 13.53 7.97
N LYS A 45 -5.19 14.76 8.42
CA LYS A 45 -5.10 15.96 7.56
C LYS A 45 -3.69 16.16 6.99
N ARG A 46 -3.22 15.17 6.22
CA ARG A 46 -1.91 15.24 5.55
C ARG A 46 -1.91 14.50 4.21
N ASN A 47 -0.89 14.78 3.40
CA ASN A 47 -0.64 14.05 2.15
C ASN A 47 -0.32 12.59 2.44
N LYS A 48 -1.00 11.71 1.71
CA LYS A 48 -0.90 10.25 1.82
C LYS A 48 -0.20 9.66 0.61
N VAL A 49 0.27 8.43 0.73
CA VAL A 49 0.89 7.67 -0.35
C VAL A 49 0.15 6.35 -0.56
N ILE A 50 -0.39 6.17 -1.75
CA ILE A 50 -0.81 4.87 -2.27
C ILE A 50 0.38 4.24 -3.00
N VAL A 51 0.60 2.94 -2.77
CA VAL A 51 1.36 2.08 -3.69
C VAL A 51 0.43 1.06 -4.30
N CYS A 52 0.31 1.08 -5.61
CA CYS A 52 -0.43 0.10 -6.39
C CYS A 52 0.58 -0.79 -7.12
N HIS A 53 0.78 -2.00 -6.62
CA HIS A 53 2.06 -2.71 -6.79
C HIS A 53 2.37 -3.16 -8.23
N ASP A 54 1.35 -3.51 -9.01
CA ASP A 54 1.39 -4.10 -10.36
C ASP A 54 2.74 -4.74 -10.71
N MET A 55 2.94 -5.97 -10.21
CA MET A 55 4.16 -6.74 -10.39
C MET A 55 3.85 -7.98 -11.22
N LYS A 56 4.28 -8.01 -12.49
CA LYS A 56 4.10 -9.15 -13.42
C LYS A 56 2.68 -9.75 -13.44
N GLY A 57 1.66 -8.91 -13.28
CA GLY A 57 0.25 -9.34 -13.27
C GLY A 57 -0.24 -9.97 -11.97
N GLY A 58 0.56 -9.97 -10.90
CA GLY A 58 0.19 -10.48 -9.59
C GLY A 58 0.21 -12.01 -9.47
N TYR A 59 -0.10 -12.49 -8.27
CA TYR A 59 -0.19 -13.90 -7.86
C TYR A 59 1.06 -14.72 -8.23
N LEU A 60 2.23 -14.12 -7.98
CA LEU A 60 3.49 -14.79 -8.22
C LEU A 60 3.66 -16.00 -7.29
N GLN A 61 4.45 -16.98 -7.71
CA GLN A 61 4.63 -18.22 -6.95
C GLN A 61 5.19 -17.94 -5.55
N GLU A 62 6.08 -16.95 -5.44
CA GLU A 62 6.53 -16.42 -4.16
C GLU A 62 5.32 -16.06 -3.31
N ASP A 63 4.46 -15.15 -3.73
CA ASP A 63 3.32 -14.58 -2.97
C ASP A 63 2.26 -15.60 -2.53
N MET A 64 2.27 -16.76 -3.17
CA MET A 64 1.26 -17.81 -3.13
C MET A 64 1.67 -19.03 -2.30
N SER A 65 2.97 -19.25 -2.09
CA SER A 65 3.48 -20.49 -1.51
C SER A 65 4.21 -20.23 -0.20
N SER A 66 3.88 -21.06 0.79
CA SER A 66 4.60 -21.17 2.06
C SER A 66 5.93 -21.93 1.94
N GLU A 67 6.23 -22.57 0.81
CA GLU A 67 7.45 -23.38 0.60
C GLU A 67 8.40 -22.79 -0.46
N PHE A 68 8.24 -21.51 -0.80
CA PHE A 68 9.06 -20.86 -1.82
C PHE A 68 10.49 -20.55 -1.33
N GLU A 69 11.50 -20.98 -2.10
CA GLU A 69 12.91 -20.60 -1.91
C GLU A 69 13.54 -20.21 -3.26
N LEU A 70 14.09 -19.00 -3.36
CA LEU A 70 15.00 -18.65 -4.48
C LEU A 70 16.45 -18.94 -4.11
N LYS A 71 17.20 -19.38 -5.11
CA LYS A 71 18.65 -19.57 -5.08
C LYS A 71 19.36 -18.34 -5.63
N VAL A 72 20.64 -18.19 -5.30
CA VAL A 72 21.55 -17.09 -5.70
C VAL A 72 21.48 -16.71 -7.20
N ASN A 73 21.14 -17.65 -8.09
CA ASN A 73 21.11 -17.44 -9.54
C ASN A 73 19.69 -17.31 -10.13
N ASP A 74 18.65 -17.37 -9.31
CA ASP A 74 17.26 -17.28 -9.78
C ASP A 74 16.88 -15.80 -10.05
N PRO A 75 15.92 -15.53 -10.95
CA PRO A 75 15.42 -14.18 -11.18
C PRO A 75 14.92 -13.53 -9.87
N ASN A 76 15.29 -12.27 -9.65
CA ASN A 76 15.10 -11.58 -8.37
C ASN A 76 13.63 -11.47 -7.94
N PRO A 77 13.29 -11.75 -6.67
CA PRO A 77 11.95 -11.59 -6.14
C PRO A 77 11.58 -10.11 -6.05
N PHE A 78 10.30 -9.77 -6.18
CA PHE A 78 9.85 -8.43 -5.82
C PHE A 78 9.67 -8.32 -4.30
N VAL A 79 10.48 -7.46 -3.68
CA VAL A 79 10.38 -7.17 -2.25
C VAL A 79 10.07 -5.69 -2.08
N TYR A 80 8.92 -5.40 -1.48
CA TYR A 80 8.54 -4.04 -1.12
C TYR A 80 9.12 -3.70 0.25
N ALA A 81 9.77 -2.53 0.38
CA ALA A 81 10.51 -2.15 1.58
C ALA A 81 10.17 -0.78 2.15
N PHE A 82 9.33 -0.01 1.45
CA PHE A 82 8.98 1.36 1.82
C PHE A 82 7.65 1.46 2.57
N TRP A 83 7.31 0.43 3.35
CA TRP A 83 6.07 0.36 4.12
C TRP A 83 5.86 1.57 4.99
N TRP A 84 6.88 2.05 5.71
CA TRP A 84 6.82 3.21 6.59
C TRP A 84 6.38 4.53 5.94
N TYR A 85 6.45 4.61 4.61
CA TYR A 85 6.05 5.79 3.84
C TYR A 85 4.78 5.55 3.02
N THR A 86 4.10 4.42 3.26
CA THR A 86 2.96 3.95 2.49
C THR A 86 1.73 3.93 3.38
N ASP A 87 0.69 4.66 3.01
CA ASP A 87 -0.55 4.66 3.78
C ASP A 87 -1.49 3.54 3.34
N ILE A 88 -1.46 3.24 2.03
CA ILE A 88 -2.38 2.32 1.38
C ILE A 88 -1.57 1.50 0.38
N PHE A 89 -1.63 0.18 0.50
CA PHE A 89 -1.11 -0.77 -0.45
C PHE A 89 -2.28 -1.39 -1.24
N ILE A 90 -2.24 -1.30 -2.56
CA ILE A 90 -3.23 -1.89 -3.44
C ILE A 90 -2.60 -3.08 -4.14
N TYR A 91 -3.12 -4.27 -3.85
CA TYR A 91 -2.78 -5.47 -4.58
C TYR A 91 -3.58 -5.49 -5.89
N PHE A 92 -2.85 -5.37 -6.98
CA PHE A 92 -3.35 -5.11 -8.33
C PHE A 92 -3.04 -6.28 -9.25
N SER A 93 -4.05 -6.76 -9.95
CA SER A 93 -3.91 -7.70 -11.06
C SER A 93 -4.94 -7.33 -12.12
N HIS A 94 -4.84 -8.00 -13.27
CA HIS A 94 -5.80 -7.83 -14.37
C HIS A 94 -6.99 -8.81 -14.28
N HIS A 95 -7.16 -9.50 -13.15
CA HIS A 95 -8.35 -10.30 -12.89
C HIS A 95 -9.51 -9.43 -12.45
N PHE A 96 -10.72 -9.77 -12.92
CA PHE A 96 -11.92 -8.94 -12.70
C PHE A 96 -12.16 -8.58 -11.23
N ILE A 97 -12.02 -9.55 -10.32
CA ILE A 97 -11.92 -9.31 -8.89
C ILE A 97 -10.62 -9.94 -8.40
N THR A 98 -9.80 -9.14 -7.74
CA THR A 98 -8.49 -9.51 -7.19
C THR A 98 -8.52 -9.40 -5.67
N VAL A 99 -8.44 -10.52 -4.96
CA VAL A 99 -8.23 -10.55 -3.51
C VAL A 99 -6.72 -10.56 -3.22
N PRO A 100 -6.19 -9.64 -2.37
CA PRO A 100 -4.79 -9.66 -1.99
C PRO A 100 -4.39 -11.02 -1.38
N THR A 101 -3.19 -11.52 -1.67
CA THR A 101 -2.73 -12.74 -0.98
C THR A 101 -2.53 -12.46 0.50
N VAL A 102 -2.73 -13.49 1.33
CA VAL A 102 -2.55 -13.39 2.79
C VAL A 102 -1.20 -12.80 3.16
N ARG A 103 -0.16 -13.11 2.39
CA ARG A 103 1.16 -12.55 2.65
C ARG A 103 1.18 -11.03 2.52
N TRP A 104 0.65 -10.49 1.43
CA TRP A 104 0.59 -9.04 1.22
C TRP A 104 -0.33 -8.35 2.23
N ILE A 105 -1.42 -9.01 2.64
CA ILE A 105 -2.31 -8.51 3.73
C ILE A 105 -1.51 -8.41 5.03
N ASN A 106 -0.90 -9.52 5.47
CA ASN A 106 -0.16 -9.57 6.72
C ASN A 106 1.02 -8.59 6.72
N GLU A 107 1.77 -8.49 5.62
CA GLU A 107 2.89 -7.55 5.54
C GLU A 107 2.45 -6.09 5.57
N ALA A 108 1.35 -5.72 4.90
CA ALA A 108 0.81 -4.38 5.01
C ALA A 108 0.33 -4.09 6.45
N HIS A 109 -0.41 -5.02 7.04
CA HIS A 109 -0.98 -4.88 8.38
C HIS A 109 0.07 -4.82 9.48
N ASP A 110 1.13 -5.64 9.40
CA ASP A 110 2.28 -5.59 10.30
C ASP A 110 2.94 -4.20 10.33
N HIS A 111 2.82 -3.44 9.24
CA HIS A 111 3.32 -2.06 9.13
C HIS A 111 2.23 -0.98 9.31
N ASP A 112 1.02 -1.32 9.76
CA ASP A 112 -0.12 -0.40 9.89
C ASP A 112 -0.46 0.33 8.58
N VAL A 113 -0.41 -0.42 7.48
CA VAL A 113 -0.78 -0.01 6.12
C VAL A 113 -2.08 -0.70 5.73
N LEU A 114 -3.03 0.08 5.19
CA LEU A 114 -4.27 -0.51 4.67
C LEU A 114 -3.98 -1.31 3.39
N CYS A 115 -4.50 -2.53 3.30
CA CYS A 115 -4.36 -3.39 2.13
C CYS A 115 -5.69 -3.44 1.36
N LEU A 116 -5.71 -3.01 0.10
CA LEU A 116 -6.91 -3.04 -0.73
C LEU A 116 -6.77 -4.08 -1.85
N GLY A 117 -7.89 -4.73 -2.17
CA GLY A 117 -8.05 -5.50 -3.41
C GLY A 117 -8.36 -4.61 -4.61
N THR A 118 -8.49 -5.23 -5.77
CA THR A 118 -8.84 -4.53 -7.02
C THR A 118 -10.09 -5.14 -7.65
N PHE A 119 -11.07 -4.29 -7.98
CA PHE A 119 -12.14 -4.59 -8.91
C PHE A 119 -11.81 -3.87 -10.23
N ILE A 120 -11.67 -4.63 -11.31
CA ILE A 120 -11.31 -4.07 -12.62
C ILE A 120 -12.14 -4.67 -13.75
N THR A 121 -12.59 -3.84 -14.68
CA THR A 121 -13.20 -4.29 -15.94
C THR A 121 -12.46 -3.64 -17.10
N GLU A 122 -12.07 -4.41 -18.11
CA GLU A 122 -11.22 -3.90 -19.19
C GLU A 122 -11.73 -4.34 -20.57
N PHE A 123 -11.55 -3.47 -21.56
CA PHE A 123 -11.82 -3.78 -22.97
C PHE A 123 -13.26 -4.27 -23.23
N ASP A 124 -13.46 -5.08 -24.27
CA ASP A 124 -14.80 -5.55 -24.66
C ASP A 124 -15.40 -6.56 -23.68
N ASP A 125 -14.56 -7.38 -23.04
CA ASP A 125 -15.00 -8.31 -21.99
C ASP A 125 -15.51 -7.55 -20.75
N GLY A 126 -14.85 -6.46 -20.37
CA GLY A 126 -15.32 -5.54 -19.34
C GLY A 126 -16.68 -4.94 -19.66
N LYS A 127 -16.96 -4.57 -20.93
CA LYS A 127 -18.29 -4.07 -21.34
C LYS A 127 -19.38 -5.10 -21.09
N VAL A 128 -19.12 -6.37 -21.43
CA VAL A 128 -20.07 -7.47 -21.22
C VAL A 128 -20.36 -7.67 -19.73
N LYS A 129 -19.31 -7.70 -18.90
CA LYS A 129 -19.46 -7.79 -17.44
C LYS A 129 -20.25 -6.63 -16.86
N CYS A 130 -19.92 -5.40 -17.28
CA CYS A 130 -20.62 -4.20 -16.84
C CYS A 130 -22.08 -4.18 -17.29
N ASP A 131 -22.40 -4.66 -18.49
CA ASP A 131 -23.78 -4.78 -18.95
C ASP A 131 -24.57 -5.77 -18.10
N GLU A 132 -23.97 -6.90 -17.75
CA GLU A 132 -24.59 -7.89 -16.86
C GLU A 132 -24.81 -7.32 -15.44
N ILE A 133 -23.77 -6.74 -14.84
CA ILE A 133 -23.80 -6.25 -13.46
C ILE A 133 -24.69 -5.02 -13.33
N PHE A 134 -24.44 -3.99 -14.15
CA PHE A 134 -25.11 -2.69 -14.02
C PHE A 134 -26.43 -2.62 -14.81
N GLY A 135 -26.81 -3.67 -15.54
CA GLY A 135 -28.15 -3.81 -16.13
C GLY A 135 -29.25 -4.14 -15.10
N SER A 136 -28.89 -4.52 -13.86
CA SER A 136 -29.84 -4.93 -12.83
C SER A 136 -29.36 -4.54 -11.43
N LEU A 137 -30.21 -3.85 -10.65
CA LEU A 137 -29.91 -3.55 -9.25
C LEU A 137 -29.70 -4.81 -8.39
N ILE A 138 -30.34 -5.93 -8.75
CA ILE A 138 -30.15 -7.20 -8.06
C ILE A 138 -28.70 -7.68 -8.20
N ASN A 139 -28.13 -7.57 -9.41
CA ASN A 139 -26.75 -7.95 -9.68
C ASN A 139 -25.77 -6.97 -9.00
N VAL A 140 -26.11 -5.68 -8.96
CA VAL A 140 -25.33 -4.69 -8.20
C VAL A 140 -25.31 -5.02 -6.71
N ASP A 141 -26.46 -5.24 -6.08
CA ASP A 141 -26.55 -5.58 -4.65
C ASP A 141 -25.81 -6.88 -4.32
N GLU A 142 -25.86 -7.83 -5.25
CA GLU A 142 -25.11 -9.08 -5.17
C GLU A 142 -23.60 -8.87 -5.25
N LEU A 143 -23.12 -8.07 -6.20
CA LEU A 143 -21.71 -7.73 -6.29
C LEU A 143 -21.23 -7.05 -5.00
N VAL A 144 -21.98 -6.05 -4.52
CA VAL A 144 -21.67 -5.32 -3.27
C VAL A 144 -21.52 -6.30 -2.10
N ARG A 145 -22.47 -7.23 -1.94
CA ARG A 145 -22.42 -8.22 -0.86
C ARG A 145 -21.17 -9.09 -0.99
N HIS A 146 -20.85 -9.63 -2.16
CA HIS A 146 -19.66 -10.46 -2.33
C HIS A 146 -18.36 -9.71 -2.07
N LEU A 147 -18.23 -8.46 -2.53
CA LEU A 147 -17.01 -7.66 -2.28
C LEU A 147 -16.82 -7.38 -0.78
N VAL A 148 -17.90 -7.16 -0.03
CA VAL A 148 -17.85 -7.00 1.44
C VAL A 148 -17.54 -8.33 2.12
N ASP A 149 -18.18 -9.42 1.69
CA ASP A 149 -17.95 -10.75 2.26
C ASP A 149 -16.50 -11.22 2.03
N LEU A 150 -15.89 -10.87 0.88
CA LEU A 150 -14.46 -11.12 0.63
C LEU A 150 -13.57 -10.32 1.59
N CYS A 151 -13.83 -9.03 1.83
CA CYS A 151 -13.09 -8.26 2.83
C CYS A 151 -13.23 -8.86 4.23
N LEU A 152 -14.43 -9.31 4.63
CA LEU A 152 -14.66 -9.96 5.92
C LEU A 152 -13.91 -11.30 6.02
N GLU A 153 -13.98 -12.10 4.97
CA GLU A 153 -13.44 -13.46 4.97
C GLU A 153 -11.92 -13.48 4.85
N TRP A 154 -11.31 -12.51 4.17
CA TRP A 154 -9.86 -12.41 3.95
C TRP A 154 -9.18 -11.36 4.82
N HIS A 155 -9.95 -10.50 5.49
CA HIS A 155 -9.50 -9.42 6.37
C HIS A 155 -8.58 -8.39 5.69
N PHE A 156 -9.02 -7.85 4.55
CA PHE A 156 -8.38 -6.69 3.93
C PHE A 156 -9.37 -5.51 3.91
N ASP A 157 -8.87 -4.31 3.61
CA ASP A 157 -9.45 -3.05 4.08
C ASP A 157 -10.32 -2.34 3.04
N GLY A 158 -10.60 -2.96 1.90
CA GLY A 158 -11.48 -2.42 0.87
C GLY A 158 -10.93 -2.57 -0.54
N TRP A 159 -11.28 -1.63 -1.42
CA TRP A 159 -11.18 -1.85 -2.87
C TRP A 159 -10.75 -0.60 -3.66
N LEU A 160 -9.86 -0.81 -4.64
CA LEU A 160 -9.76 0.03 -5.82
C LEU A 160 -10.81 -0.39 -6.85
N ILE A 161 -11.58 0.57 -7.36
CA ILE A 161 -12.53 0.37 -8.47
C ILE A 161 -11.94 1.00 -9.73
N ASN A 162 -11.67 0.18 -10.74
CA ASN A 162 -11.13 0.61 -12.02
C ASN A 162 -11.97 0.11 -13.21
N ILE A 163 -12.72 0.98 -13.88
CA ILE A 163 -13.57 0.61 -15.02
C ILE A 163 -12.92 1.12 -16.32
N GLU A 164 -12.06 0.30 -16.93
CA GLU A 164 -11.31 0.59 -18.15
C GLU A 164 -12.09 0.19 -19.43
N ASN A 165 -13.40 0.45 -19.43
CA ASN A 165 -14.28 0.26 -20.58
C ASN A 165 -15.45 1.25 -20.57
N GLU A 166 -16.07 1.45 -21.74
CA GLU A 166 -17.31 2.24 -21.81
C GLU A 166 -18.46 1.55 -21.05
N ILE A 167 -19.33 2.38 -20.46
CA ILE A 167 -20.59 2.00 -19.82
C ILE A 167 -21.73 2.64 -20.59
N LYS A 168 -22.82 1.91 -20.79
CA LYS A 168 -24.02 2.47 -21.40
C LYS A 168 -24.60 3.58 -20.51
N PRO A 169 -25.03 4.74 -21.06
CA PRO A 169 -25.56 5.84 -20.26
C PRO A 169 -26.68 5.44 -19.29
N GLU A 170 -27.55 4.50 -19.69
CA GLU A 170 -28.62 3.94 -18.86
C GLU A 170 -28.13 3.16 -17.63
N HIS A 171 -26.89 2.67 -17.63
CA HIS A 171 -26.29 1.93 -16.52
C HIS A 171 -25.55 2.83 -15.52
N ILE A 172 -25.27 4.10 -15.87
CA ILE A 172 -24.55 5.04 -15.00
C ILE A 172 -25.20 5.22 -13.61
N PRO A 173 -26.53 5.33 -13.47
CA PRO A 173 -27.18 5.39 -12.15
C PRO A 173 -26.86 4.16 -11.28
N ASN A 174 -26.74 2.97 -11.88
CA ASN A 174 -26.45 1.73 -11.18
C ASN A 174 -24.96 1.65 -10.76
N VAL A 175 -24.05 2.25 -11.52
CA VAL A 175 -22.64 2.43 -11.10
C VAL A 175 -22.56 3.38 -9.89
N ILE A 176 -23.29 4.49 -9.91
CA ILE A 176 -23.34 5.43 -8.78
C ILE A 176 -23.90 4.75 -7.53
N TYR A 177 -25.00 4.01 -7.68
CA TYR A 177 -25.60 3.21 -6.60
C TYR A 177 -24.62 2.16 -6.08
N PHE A 178 -23.93 1.44 -6.97
CA PHE A 178 -22.89 0.46 -6.59
C PHE A 178 -21.83 1.08 -5.67
N LEU A 179 -21.23 2.21 -6.07
CA LEU A 179 -20.18 2.87 -5.29
C LEU A 179 -20.69 3.32 -3.91
N GLU A 180 -21.88 3.93 -3.86
CA GLU A 180 -22.49 4.39 -2.62
C GLU A 180 -22.81 3.22 -1.67
N GLN A 181 -23.43 2.16 -2.18
CA GLN A 181 -23.75 0.99 -1.36
C GLN A 181 -22.49 0.25 -0.90
N LEU A 182 -21.50 0.07 -1.77
CA LEU A 182 -20.25 -0.58 -1.41
C LEU A 182 -19.53 0.19 -0.32
N ARG A 183 -19.36 1.51 -0.48
CA ARG A 183 -18.72 2.35 0.54
C ARG A 183 -19.46 2.23 1.88
N ASN A 184 -20.78 2.40 1.89
CA ASN A 184 -21.55 2.34 3.13
C ASN A 184 -21.45 0.97 3.83
N LYS A 185 -21.52 -0.13 3.07
CA LYS A 185 -21.39 -1.47 3.65
C LYS A 185 -19.97 -1.80 4.11
N LEU A 186 -18.93 -1.31 3.43
CA LEU A 186 -17.55 -1.45 3.91
C LEU A 186 -17.40 -0.76 5.27
N LYS A 187 -17.85 0.50 5.40
CA LYS A 187 -17.80 1.24 6.68
C LYS A 187 -18.55 0.51 7.80
N SER A 188 -19.76 0.03 7.53
CA SER A 188 -20.59 -0.60 8.56
C SER A 188 -20.14 -2.02 8.96
N ASN A 189 -19.49 -2.78 8.07
CA ASN A 189 -19.12 -4.18 8.33
C ASN A 189 -17.63 -4.37 8.63
N ILE A 190 -16.75 -3.62 7.97
CA ILE A 190 -15.30 -3.72 8.14
C ILE A 190 -14.81 -2.74 9.20
N GLY A 191 -15.31 -1.49 9.13
CA GLY A 191 -15.04 -0.39 10.05
C GLY A 191 -14.76 0.93 9.33
N GLU A 192 -14.72 2.03 10.08
CA GLU A 192 -14.49 3.38 9.52
C GLU A 192 -13.16 3.55 8.78
N HIS A 193 -12.16 2.73 9.10
CA HIS A 193 -10.86 2.70 8.42
C HIS A 193 -10.92 2.17 6.99
N SER A 194 -11.93 1.37 6.63
CA SER A 194 -12.03 0.76 5.30
C SER A 194 -12.11 1.82 4.19
N LEU A 195 -11.61 1.51 3.00
CA LEU A 195 -11.54 2.47 1.90
C LEU A 195 -12.13 1.94 0.60
N LEU A 196 -12.91 2.79 -0.06
CA LEU A 196 -13.26 2.64 -1.46
C LEU A 196 -12.55 3.73 -2.27
N ILE A 197 -11.66 3.34 -3.19
CA ILE A 197 -10.91 4.27 -4.05
C ILE A 197 -11.42 4.16 -5.48
N TRP A 198 -11.78 5.29 -6.08
CA TRP A 198 -12.19 5.37 -7.49
C TRP A 198 -11.00 5.72 -8.38
N TYR A 199 -10.76 4.96 -9.44
CA TYR A 199 -9.81 5.34 -10.48
C TYR A 199 -10.49 6.25 -11.52
N ASP A 200 -9.83 7.35 -11.89
CA ASP A 200 -10.27 8.32 -12.88
C ASP A 200 -10.39 7.73 -14.29
N SER A 201 -11.49 7.05 -14.55
CA SER A 201 -11.71 6.20 -15.72
C SER A 201 -12.82 6.74 -16.63
N ILE A 202 -14.08 6.40 -16.33
CA ILE A 202 -15.24 6.84 -17.11
C ILE A 202 -15.73 8.22 -16.70
N THR A 203 -16.34 8.91 -17.66
CA THR A 203 -17.10 10.15 -17.45
C THR A 203 -18.53 9.84 -17.01
N ASN A 204 -19.24 10.86 -16.52
CA ASN A 204 -20.66 10.81 -16.17
C ASN A 204 -21.60 10.48 -17.35
N GLU A 205 -21.09 10.47 -18.58
CA GLU A 205 -21.78 9.99 -19.79
C GLU A 205 -21.49 8.51 -20.10
N GLY A 206 -20.68 7.84 -19.28
CA GLY A 206 -20.27 6.44 -19.47
C GLY A 206 -19.11 6.24 -20.46
N LYS A 207 -18.52 7.33 -20.98
CA LYS A 207 -17.35 7.25 -21.87
C LYS A 207 -16.07 7.03 -21.09
N LEU A 208 -15.28 6.03 -21.49
CA LEU A 208 -13.91 5.84 -21.00
C LEU A 208 -13.05 7.00 -21.49
N ALA A 209 -12.76 7.94 -20.59
CA ALA A 209 -11.95 9.10 -20.88
C ALA A 209 -11.36 9.64 -19.57
N TRP A 210 -10.11 9.28 -19.30
CA TRP A 210 -9.38 9.73 -18.13
C TRP A 210 -9.23 11.26 -18.14
N GLN A 211 -9.64 11.92 -17.05
CA GLN A 211 -9.61 13.38 -16.95
C GLN A 211 -8.27 13.94 -16.50
N ASN A 212 -7.44 13.07 -15.90
CA ASN A 212 -6.17 13.39 -15.25
C ASN A 212 -6.30 14.36 -14.06
N CYS A 213 -7.54 14.58 -13.59
CA CYS A 213 -7.90 15.56 -12.57
C CYS A 213 -9.32 15.29 -12.04
N LEU A 214 -9.66 15.79 -10.86
CA LEU A 214 -11.08 15.91 -10.45
C LEU A 214 -11.75 17.07 -11.19
N ASN A 215 -12.90 16.82 -11.81
CA ASN A 215 -13.76 17.83 -12.44
C ASN A 215 -15.22 17.37 -12.54
N GLU A 216 -16.09 18.16 -13.18
CA GLU A 216 -17.53 17.86 -13.32
C GLU A 216 -17.83 16.50 -13.98
N LYS A 217 -16.94 16.01 -14.84
CA LYS A 217 -17.16 14.76 -15.60
C LYS A 217 -16.96 13.51 -14.76
N ASN A 218 -16.15 13.53 -13.71
CA ASN A 218 -15.86 12.36 -12.88
C ASN A 218 -16.25 12.54 -11.40
N ASN A 219 -16.54 13.77 -10.96
CA ASN A 219 -16.91 14.05 -9.57
C ASN A 219 -18.16 13.26 -9.13
N THR A 220 -19.08 12.92 -10.03
CA THR A 220 -20.27 12.13 -9.69
C THR A 220 -19.93 10.77 -9.07
N PHE A 221 -18.80 10.18 -9.46
CA PHE A 221 -18.30 8.91 -8.92
C PHE A 221 -17.36 9.14 -7.74
N ALA A 222 -16.39 10.06 -7.90
CA ALA A 222 -15.38 10.32 -6.88
C ALA A 222 -15.99 10.69 -5.52
N GLN A 223 -17.03 11.52 -5.49
CA GLN A 223 -17.71 11.92 -4.27
C GLN A 223 -18.54 10.81 -3.60
N ARG A 224 -18.63 9.61 -4.18
CA ARG A 224 -19.25 8.42 -3.59
C ARG A 224 -18.23 7.46 -2.99
N CYS A 225 -16.94 7.78 -3.11
CA CYS A 225 -15.81 7.01 -2.65
C CYS A 225 -15.07 7.77 -1.53
N ASP A 226 -14.10 7.11 -0.91
CA ASP A 226 -13.21 7.70 0.09
C ASP A 226 -11.98 8.38 -0.54
N GLY A 227 -11.75 8.18 -1.83
CA GLY A 227 -10.68 8.87 -2.55
C GLY A 227 -10.74 8.71 -4.06
N LEU A 228 -10.02 9.60 -4.74
CA LEU A 228 -9.82 9.58 -6.20
C LEU A 228 -8.36 9.28 -6.51
N PHE A 229 -8.11 8.21 -7.25
CA PHE A 229 -6.83 7.95 -7.90
C PHE A 229 -6.90 8.50 -9.34
N THR A 230 -6.17 9.59 -9.62
CA THR A 230 -6.14 10.16 -10.98
C THR A 230 -5.34 9.29 -11.94
N ASN A 231 -5.69 9.29 -13.22
CA ASN A 231 -4.80 8.78 -14.25
C ASN A 231 -3.45 9.51 -14.25
N TYR A 232 -2.40 8.86 -14.76
CA TYR A 232 -1.01 9.30 -14.65
C TYR A 232 -0.55 10.32 -15.71
N THR A 233 -1.36 10.61 -16.73
CA THR A 233 -1.01 11.56 -17.82
C THR A 233 -1.31 13.03 -17.51
N TRP A 234 -1.16 13.44 -16.25
CA TRP A 234 -1.47 14.79 -15.79
C TRP A 234 -0.31 15.79 -15.99
N ASN A 235 -0.60 17.07 -15.76
CA ASN A 235 0.38 18.16 -15.80
C ASN A 235 0.00 19.24 -14.77
N ARG A 236 0.82 20.28 -14.63
CA ARG A 236 0.58 21.35 -13.62
C ARG A 236 -0.77 22.06 -13.74
N ARG A 237 -1.39 22.09 -14.94
CA ARG A 237 -2.73 22.66 -15.11
C ARG A 237 -3.78 21.79 -14.40
N HIS A 238 -3.64 20.48 -14.46
CA HIS A 238 -4.55 19.53 -13.82
C HIS A 238 -4.54 19.69 -12.29
N LEU A 239 -3.37 19.85 -11.66
CA LEU A 239 -3.25 20.18 -10.23
C LEU A 239 -4.05 21.43 -9.85
N LYS A 240 -3.88 22.52 -10.63
CA LYS A 240 -4.60 23.79 -10.40
C LYS A 240 -6.10 23.64 -10.57
N VAL A 241 -6.53 22.92 -11.61
CA VAL A 241 -7.96 22.67 -11.88
C VAL A 241 -8.59 21.88 -10.75
N THR A 242 -7.94 20.82 -10.29
CA THR A 242 -8.42 20.02 -9.15
C THR A 242 -8.50 20.84 -7.87
N LYS A 243 -7.47 21.62 -7.55
CA LYS A 243 -7.45 22.42 -6.32
C LYS A 243 -8.58 23.43 -6.32
N LYS A 244 -8.74 24.16 -7.43
CA LYS A 244 -9.85 25.08 -7.63
C LYS A 244 -11.21 24.38 -7.53
N PHE A 245 -11.34 23.18 -8.12
CA PHE A 245 -12.59 22.43 -8.08
C PHE A 245 -12.97 22.05 -6.65
N VAL A 246 -12.03 21.55 -5.84
CA VAL A 246 -12.25 21.21 -4.41
C VAL A 246 -12.57 22.45 -3.57
N GLU A 247 -11.94 23.59 -3.86
CA GLU A 247 -12.18 24.84 -3.12
C GLU A 247 -13.56 25.47 -3.45
N GLU A 248 -13.99 25.40 -4.71
CA GLU A 248 -15.23 26.03 -5.17
C GLU A 248 -16.46 25.13 -5.03
N ASN A 249 -16.28 23.82 -5.14
CA ASN A 249 -17.35 22.84 -5.03
C ASN A 249 -17.25 22.18 -3.67
N LYS A 250 -18.35 22.15 -2.90
CA LYS A 250 -18.40 21.47 -1.59
C LYS A 250 -18.34 19.95 -1.75
N THR A 251 -17.25 19.43 -2.30
CA THR A 251 -16.99 18.01 -2.47
C THR A 251 -16.81 17.36 -1.12
N GLN A 252 -17.14 16.08 -1.01
CA GLN A 252 -16.82 15.30 0.18
C GLN A 252 -15.30 15.06 0.30
N LEU A 253 -14.60 15.01 -0.83
CA LEU A 253 -13.16 14.80 -0.89
C LEU A 253 -12.39 16.10 -0.65
N SER A 254 -11.39 16.04 0.21
CA SER A 254 -10.37 17.08 0.34
C SER A 254 -9.22 16.87 -0.64
N THR A 255 -8.25 17.78 -0.70
CA THR A 255 -7.03 17.57 -1.49
C THR A 255 -6.24 16.35 -1.01
N TYR A 256 -6.33 15.97 0.27
CA TYR A 256 -5.66 14.79 0.82
C TYR A 256 -6.30 13.46 0.38
N ASP A 257 -7.52 13.49 -0.15
CA ASP A 257 -8.25 12.32 -0.62
C ASP A 257 -8.14 12.15 -2.15
N ILE A 258 -7.37 13.03 -2.79
CA ILE A 258 -7.07 12.98 -4.22
C ILE A 258 -5.60 12.59 -4.39
N TYR A 259 -5.38 11.43 -4.99
CA TYR A 259 -4.10 10.79 -5.20
C TYR A 259 -3.70 10.96 -6.65
N PHE A 260 -2.75 11.85 -6.92
CA PHE A 260 -2.23 12.02 -8.27
C PHE A 260 -1.36 10.82 -8.65
N GLY A 261 -1.78 10.11 -9.70
CA GLY A 261 -1.14 8.89 -10.18
C GLY A 261 0.22 9.12 -10.82
N VAL A 262 1.19 8.24 -10.56
CA VAL A 262 2.47 8.19 -11.28
C VAL A 262 2.77 6.75 -11.66
N ASP A 263 2.78 6.47 -12.96
CA ASP A 263 3.24 5.19 -13.49
C ASP A 263 4.76 5.14 -13.49
N VAL A 264 5.33 4.23 -12.70
CA VAL A 264 6.78 4.07 -12.57
C VAL A 264 7.41 3.55 -13.85
N PHE A 265 6.67 2.89 -14.75
CA PHE A 265 7.18 2.56 -16.09
C PHE A 265 7.29 3.80 -17.01
N GLY A 266 6.73 4.95 -16.61
CA GLY A 266 6.87 6.21 -17.31
C GLY A 266 5.93 6.40 -18.49
N ARG A 267 4.86 5.59 -18.63
CA ARG A 267 3.91 5.67 -19.76
C ARG A 267 3.03 6.91 -19.64
N GLY A 268 3.55 8.04 -20.13
CA GLY A 268 2.89 9.35 -20.09
C GLY A 268 2.91 10.03 -18.71
N ALA A 269 3.63 9.45 -17.74
CA ALA A 269 3.77 9.99 -16.40
C ALA A 269 4.42 11.38 -16.40
N PHE A 270 3.96 12.27 -15.51
CA PHE A 270 4.59 13.56 -15.27
C PHE A 270 6.08 13.38 -14.94
N GLU A 271 6.96 14.01 -15.73
CA GLU A 271 8.42 13.90 -15.62
C GLU A 271 9.01 12.47 -15.81
N GLY A 272 8.24 11.54 -16.40
CA GLY A 272 8.76 10.34 -17.06
C GLY A 272 8.91 9.07 -16.20
N GLY A 273 8.44 9.03 -14.96
CA GLY A 273 8.48 7.82 -14.11
C GLY A 273 9.90 7.34 -13.79
N GLY A 274 10.08 6.04 -13.55
CA GLY A 274 11.34 5.42 -13.14
C GLY A 274 11.95 6.13 -11.92
N PHE A 275 13.25 6.36 -11.92
CA PHE A 275 13.91 7.15 -10.86
C PHE A 275 13.50 8.63 -10.82
N ASN A 276 12.73 9.15 -11.80
CA ASN A 276 12.13 10.49 -11.73
C ASN A 276 10.76 10.52 -11.05
N THR A 277 10.23 9.38 -10.56
CA THR A 277 8.92 9.28 -9.89
C THR A 277 8.75 10.31 -8.76
N TYR A 278 9.81 10.60 -8.01
CA TYR A 278 9.81 11.59 -6.93
C TYR A 278 9.39 13.00 -7.40
N LYS A 279 9.63 13.37 -8.65
CA LYS A 279 9.25 14.69 -9.20
C LYS A 279 7.73 14.85 -9.31
N ALA A 280 7.04 13.78 -9.70
CA ALA A 280 5.59 13.74 -9.74
C ALA A 280 5.00 13.83 -8.33
N VAL A 281 5.55 13.04 -7.40
CA VAL A 281 5.16 13.05 -5.99
C VAL A 281 5.37 14.43 -5.35
N GLN A 282 6.53 15.06 -5.59
CA GLN A 282 6.82 16.41 -5.10
C GLN A 282 5.86 17.45 -5.70
N ALA A 283 5.58 17.36 -7.00
CA ALA A 283 4.67 18.30 -7.66
C ALA A 283 3.24 18.20 -7.11
N ALA A 284 2.74 17.00 -6.82
CA ALA A 284 1.43 16.81 -6.19
C ALA A 284 1.40 17.38 -4.77
N ARG A 285 2.42 17.08 -3.95
CA ARG A 285 2.54 17.56 -2.57
C ARG A 285 2.64 19.08 -2.45
N ASN A 286 3.32 19.75 -3.39
CA ASN A 286 3.37 21.21 -3.45
C ASN A 286 1.99 21.87 -3.63
N TYR A 287 0.97 21.09 -4.00
CA TYR A 287 -0.44 21.52 -4.10
C TYR A 287 -1.33 20.89 -3.03
N GLU A 288 -0.74 20.29 -1.99
CA GLU A 288 -1.43 19.61 -0.89
C GLU A 288 -2.23 18.37 -1.33
N PHE A 289 -1.85 17.74 -2.45
CA PHE A 289 -2.42 16.47 -2.90
C PHE A 289 -1.64 15.25 -2.44
N SER A 290 -2.34 14.13 -2.29
CA SER A 290 -1.73 12.81 -2.07
C SER A 290 -1.17 12.26 -3.40
N SER A 291 -0.43 11.16 -3.34
CA SER A 291 0.17 10.53 -4.53
C SER A 291 -0.15 9.04 -4.59
N ALA A 292 -0.32 8.51 -5.79
CA ALA A 292 -0.46 7.08 -6.03
C ALA A 292 0.64 6.59 -6.97
N ILE A 293 1.56 5.79 -6.44
CA ILE A 293 2.69 5.22 -7.16
C ILE A 293 2.24 3.88 -7.76
N PHE A 294 2.11 3.84 -9.07
CA PHE A 294 1.65 2.68 -9.82
C PHE A 294 2.82 1.89 -10.41
N ALA A 295 2.75 0.57 -10.31
CA ALA A 295 3.69 -0.39 -10.89
C ALA A 295 5.16 -0.21 -10.47
N PRO A 296 5.49 -0.07 -9.16
CA PRO A 296 6.88 -0.13 -8.70
C PRO A 296 7.57 -1.46 -9.02
N GLY A 297 6.85 -2.50 -9.45
CA GLY A 297 7.41 -3.73 -10.04
C GLY A 297 8.44 -3.48 -11.14
N TRP A 298 8.40 -2.30 -11.78
CA TRP A 298 9.46 -1.75 -12.62
C TRP A 298 10.89 -1.98 -12.09
N THR A 299 11.11 -1.89 -10.77
CA THR A 299 12.44 -2.07 -10.15
C THR A 299 12.98 -3.49 -10.26
N SER A 300 12.09 -4.46 -10.46
CA SER A 300 12.40 -5.86 -10.73
C SER A 300 12.37 -6.19 -12.22
N GLU A 301 11.47 -5.57 -12.99
CA GLU A 301 11.19 -5.98 -14.38
C GLU A 301 12.12 -5.33 -15.42
N CYS A 302 12.61 -4.13 -15.16
CA CYS A 302 13.35 -3.34 -16.16
C CYS A 302 14.88 -3.42 -16.03
N PHE A 303 15.40 -4.26 -15.14
CA PHE A 303 16.84 -4.39 -14.89
C PHE A 303 17.34 -5.81 -15.18
N GLY A 304 18.56 -5.91 -15.72
CA GLY A 304 19.13 -7.16 -16.22
C GLY A 304 19.64 -8.12 -15.13
N PRO A 305 20.18 -9.29 -15.54
CA PRO A 305 20.81 -10.23 -14.64
C PRO A 305 21.93 -9.56 -13.80
N GLY A 306 21.96 -9.82 -12.49
CA GLY A 306 22.97 -9.29 -11.57
C GLY A 306 22.59 -7.98 -10.84
N THR A 307 21.44 -7.37 -11.13
CA THR A 307 20.91 -6.23 -10.34
C THR A 307 19.81 -6.68 -9.39
N PHE A 308 20.06 -6.59 -8.09
CA PHE A 308 19.10 -6.95 -7.07
C PHE A 308 17.91 -5.97 -7.05
N SER A 309 16.69 -6.48 -7.23
CA SER A 309 15.44 -5.68 -7.32
C SER A 309 15.29 -4.72 -6.14
N LEU A 310 15.59 -5.19 -4.94
CA LEU A 310 15.49 -4.41 -3.71
C LEU A 310 16.49 -3.24 -3.69
N VAL A 311 17.67 -3.32 -4.34
CA VAL A 311 18.57 -2.15 -4.51
C VAL A 311 17.90 -1.07 -5.36
N ASN A 312 17.28 -1.46 -6.48
CA ASN A 312 16.58 -0.50 -7.34
C ASN A 312 15.33 0.06 -6.65
N HIS A 313 14.67 -0.75 -5.82
CA HIS A 313 13.58 -0.33 -4.97
C HIS A 313 14.02 0.75 -3.97
N TYR A 314 15.12 0.54 -3.24
CA TYR A 314 15.67 1.58 -2.37
C TYR A 314 16.05 2.84 -3.14
N LYS A 315 16.71 2.72 -4.30
CA LYS A 315 17.08 3.87 -5.13
C LYS A 315 15.86 4.67 -5.60
N LEU A 316 14.77 3.99 -5.97
CA LEU A 316 13.54 4.62 -6.40
C LEU A 316 12.92 5.45 -5.27
N PHE A 317 12.80 4.84 -4.09
CA PHE A 317 12.06 5.44 -2.99
C PHE A 317 12.88 6.36 -2.08
N SER A 318 14.20 6.20 -1.99
CA SER A 318 15.07 7.12 -1.24
C SER A 318 15.03 8.55 -1.81
N GLN A 319 14.77 8.70 -3.11
CA GLN A 319 14.54 10.01 -3.73
C GLN A 319 13.30 10.74 -3.18
N MET A 320 12.40 10.02 -2.52
CA MET A 320 11.16 10.56 -1.97
C MET A 320 11.25 10.86 -0.47
N ILE A 321 12.33 10.47 0.21
CA ILE A 321 12.41 10.46 1.68
C ILE A 321 12.20 11.85 2.31
N ASP A 322 12.69 12.91 1.67
CA ASP A 322 12.51 14.30 2.11
C ASP A 322 11.18 14.91 1.64
N ILE A 323 10.46 14.19 0.77
CA ILE A 323 9.20 14.61 0.18
C ILE A 323 8.04 13.96 0.93
N VAL A 324 8.17 12.70 1.34
CA VAL A 324 7.13 11.87 1.97
C VAL A 324 7.28 11.79 3.49
N HIS A 325 6.16 11.81 4.21
CA HIS A 325 6.20 11.70 5.67
C HIS A 325 6.05 10.23 6.05
N PRO A 326 6.91 9.71 6.94
CA PRO A 326 6.70 8.38 7.47
C PRO A 326 5.49 8.36 8.40
N HIS A 327 4.72 7.28 8.38
CA HIS A 327 3.71 7.02 9.39
C HIS A 327 4.26 6.14 10.50
N ARG A 328 3.48 6.03 11.57
CA ARG A 328 3.87 5.36 12.82
C ARG A 328 3.10 4.06 12.95
N VAL A 329 3.80 3.01 13.38
CA VAL A 329 3.14 1.80 13.89
C VAL A 329 2.69 2.08 15.31
N LYS A 330 1.43 1.74 15.64
CA LYS A 330 0.81 2.06 16.94
C LYS A 330 0.71 0.85 17.90
N ASN A 331 1.29 -0.29 17.55
CA ASN A 331 1.14 -1.53 18.30
C ASN A 331 2.45 -2.21 18.56
N ASP A 332 2.41 -3.06 19.58
CA ASP A 332 3.49 -3.92 19.95
C ASP A 332 3.90 -4.79 18.77
N PHE A 333 5.20 -4.88 18.55
CA PHE A 333 5.73 -5.79 17.57
C PHE A 333 7.09 -6.34 18.00
N LYS A 334 7.43 -7.49 17.41
CA LYS A 334 8.74 -8.11 17.50
C LYS A 334 9.21 -8.42 16.08
N THR A 335 10.46 -8.09 15.79
CA THR A 335 11.04 -8.33 14.47
C THR A 335 12.54 -8.60 14.55
N LYS A 336 13.02 -9.38 13.59
CA LYS A 336 14.43 -9.57 13.23
C LYS A 336 14.90 -8.66 12.10
N MET A 337 14.05 -7.74 11.65
CA MET A 337 14.35 -6.75 10.62
C MET A 337 14.75 -7.37 9.26
N THR A 338 14.20 -8.54 8.96
CA THR A 338 14.57 -9.35 7.80
C THR A 338 13.65 -9.09 6.61
N TYR A 339 14.28 -8.89 5.44
CA TYR A 339 13.60 -8.85 4.13
C TYR A 339 13.35 -10.24 3.54
N GLY A 340 13.58 -11.31 4.31
CA GLY A 340 13.44 -12.70 3.87
C GLY A 340 14.72 -13.28 3.25
N PHE A 341 15.84 -12.55 3.28
CA PHE A 341 17.13 -13.02 2.77
C PHE A 341 17.98 -13.62 3.89
N GLN A 342 18.43 -14.86 3.72
CA GLN A 342 19.32 -15.55 4.65
C GLN A 342 20.25 -16.50 3.90
N ASN A 343 21.57 -16.36 4.11
CA ASN A 343 22.60 -17.23 3.53
C ASN A 343 22.49 -17.39 1.99
N GLY A 344 22.27 -16.30 1.26
CA GLY A 344 22.11 -16.32 -0.20
C GLY A 344 20.82 -16.97 -0.69
N ARG A 345 19.84 -17.20 0.18
CA ARG A 345 18.50 -17.68 -0.16
C ARG A 345 17.44 -16.65 0.21
N PHE A 346 16.42 -16.53 -0.62
CA PHE A 346 15.22 -15.76 -0.29
C PHE A 346 14.09 -16.70 0.07
N ASN A 347 13.53 -16.51 1.26
CA ASN A 347 12.28 -17.13 1.69
C ASN A 347 11.32 -16.03 2.14
N PRO A 348 10.21 -15.81 1.42
CA PRO A 348 9.29 -14.74 1.72
C PRO A 348 8.51 -14.96 3.03
N ASN A 349 8.47 -16.17 3.61
CA ASN A 349 7.91 -16.41 4.95
C ASN A 349 8.83 -15.95 6.08
N HIS A 350 10.09 -15.66 5.78
CA HIS A 350 11.03 -15.08 6.74
C HIS A 350 11.04 -13.54 6.63
N ARG A 351 10.06 -12.93 5.97
CA ARG A 351 9.84 -11.48 6.03
C ARG A 351 9.16 -11.14 7.35
N GLU A 352 9.71 -10.15 8.03
CA GLU A 352 9.18 -9.59 9.28
C GLU A 352 9.20 -8.06 9.17
N ILE A 353 8.60 -7.31 10.10
CA ILE A 353 8.60 -5.83 10.06
C ILE A 353 10.00 -5.28 9.77
N GLN A 354 10.13 -4.54 8.67
CA GLN A 354 11.41 -4.21 8.09
C GLN A 354 11.98 -2.89 8.63
N PRO A 355 13.31 -2.69 8.64
CA PRO A 355 13.90 -1.47 9.14
C PRO A 355 13.63 -0.27 8.23
N PHE A 356 13.64 0.90 8.85
CA PHE A 356 13.59 2.21 8.20
C PHE A 356 15.03 2.69 7.96
N LEU A 357 15.64 2.25 6.86
CA LEU A 357 17.02 2.64 6.55
C LEU A 357 17.05 4.03 5.91
N LEU A 358 17.66 4.98 6.63
CA LEU A 358 17.76 6.39 6.21
C LEU A 358 19.10 6.79 5.60
N GLU A 359 20.18 6.08 5.92
CA GLU A 359 21.53 6.50 5.52
C GLU A 359 21.99 5.78 4.25
N SER A 360 22.27 6.55 3.19
CA SER A 360 22.46 6.04 1.83
C SER A 360 23.89 5.65 1.46
N ASP A 361 24.89 6.23 2.13
CA ASP A 361 26.25 6.24 1.57
C ASP A 361 27.09 5.03 2.02
N ASP A 362 26.78 4.47 3.19
CA ASP A 362 27.46 3.31 3.76
C ASP A 362 26.57 2.06 3.87
N VAL A 363 25.26 2.16 3.58
CA VAL A 363 24.37 0.99 3.60
C VAL A 363 24.29 0.38 2.20
N LYS A 364 24.68 -0.89 2.10
CA LYS A 364 24.60 -1.67 0.86
C LYS A 364 23.71 -2.86 1.08
N LEU A 365 22.95 -3.18 0.06
CA LEU A 365 22.15 -4.39 0.07
C LEU A 365 22.87 -5.46 -0.75
N THR A 366 23.10 -6.61 -0.14
CA THR A 366 23.87 -7.73 -0.70
C THR A 366 23.02 -9.01 -0.71
N GLU A 367 23.52 -10.06 -1.35
CA GLU A 367 22.93 -11.40 -1.32
C GLU A 367 22.82 -12.00 0.09
N ASN A 368 23.62 -11.49 1.04
CA ASN A 368 23.65 -11.93 2.43
C ASN A 368 22.79 -11.06 3.36
N GLY A 369 22.10 -10.05 2.82
CA GLY A 369 21.29 -9.10 3.59
C GLY A 369 21.78 -7.67 3.46
N ILE A 370 21.34 -6.81 4.39
CA ILE A 370 21.76 -5.42 4.45
C ILE A 370 23.15 -5.37 5.10
N GLU A 371 24.16 -4.96 4.34
CA GLU A 371 25.50 -4.69 4.80
C GLU A 371 25.63 -3.21 5.20
N ILE A 372 26.08 -2.93 6.40
CA ILE A 372 26.43 -1.58 6.85
C ILE A 372 27.96 -1.39 6.85
N GLY A 373 28.41 -0.44 6.03
CA GLY A 373 29.78 0.01 5.86
C GLY A 373 30.16 1.09 6.88
N GLY A 374 31.06 2.00 6.50
CA GLY A 374 31.58 3.04 7.40
C GLY A 374 32.67 2.53 8.37
N LYS A 375 33.29 3.47 9.07
CA LYS A 375 34.34 3.20 10.07
C LYS A 375 33.76 2.74 11.39
N LYS A 376 34.60 2.18 12.26
CA LYS A 376 34.28 2.00 13.68
C LYS A 376 33.69 3.29 14.25
N ASP A 377 32.69 3.12 15.12
CA ASP A 377 31.88 4.18 15.75
C ASP A 377 30.94 4.93 14.80
N SER A 378 30.83 4.54 13.51
CA SER A 378 29.79 5.07 12.63
C SER A 378 28.41 4.67 13.14
N LYS A 379 27.52 5.66 13.14
CA LYS A 379 26.11 5.54 13.53
C LYS A 379 25.30 5.21 12.29
N HIS A 380 24.38 4.25 12.39
CA HIS A 380 23.46 3.86 11.31
C HIS A 380 22.04 3.81 11.83
N VAL A 381 21.18 4.73 11.39
CA VAL A 381 19.77 4.78 11.80
C VAL A 381 18.97 3.66 11.12
N ILE A 382 18.33 2.83 11.95
CA ILE A 382 17.56 1.66 11.51
C ILE A 382 16.06 1.86 11.70
N TYR A 383 15.67 2.77 12.61
CA TYR A 383 14.26 3.00 12.91
C TYR A 383 14.03 4.44 13.38
N LEU A 384 13.03 5.10 12.80
CA LEU A 384 12.44 6.32 13.35
C LEU A 384 11.03 6.01 13.82
N THR A 385 10.71 6.35 15.07
CA THR A 385 9.33 6.32 15.55
C THR A 385 9.07 7.52 16.45
N ASP A 386 7.86 8.06 16.41
CA ASP A 386 7.41 8.95 17.47
C ASP A 386 7.02 8.11 18.69
N ILE A 387 7.88 8.11 19.70
CA ILE A 387 7.72 7.38 20.96
C ILE A 387 6.88 8.20 21.96
N LEU A 388 5.93 9.01 21.51
CA LEU A 388 4.95 9.56 22.45
C LEU A 388 4.25 8.45 23.27
N ASN A 389 4.11 7.25 22.70
CA ASN A 389 3.39 6.13 23.28
C ASN A 389 4.18 4.81 23.37
N VAL A 390 5.51 4.77 23.23
CA VAL A 390 6.27 3.53 23.53
C VAL A 390 6.53 3.45 25.03
N LYS A 391 6.02 2.40 25.66
CA LYS A 391 6.19 2.10 27.08
C LYS A 391 7.58 1.53 27.36
N ASP A 392 8.02 0.61 26.53
CA ASP A 392 9.30 -0.09 26.66
C ASP A 392 9.75 -0.60 25.29
N TYR A 393 11.06 -0.75 25.10
CA TYR A 393 11.61 -1.43 23.93
C TYR A 393 12.86 -2.20 24.32
N GLN A 394 13.07 -3.33 23.67
CA GLN A 394 14.25 -4.16 23.82
C GLN A 394 14.90 -4.30 22.46
N LEU A 395 16.17 -3.92 22.38
CA LEU A 395 16.98 -4.11 21.19
C LEU A 395 18.20 -4.94 21.59
N SER A 396 18.37 -6.07 20.92
CA SER A 396 19.47 -7.00 21.15
C SER A 396 19.95 -7.55 19.82
N THR A 397 21.18 -8.00 19.80
CA THR A 397 21.74 -8.71 18.65
C THR A 397 22.69 -9.78 19.13
N SER A 398 22.76 -10.88 18.37
CA SER A 398 23.80 -11.88 18.54
C SER A 398 25.13 -11.48 17.87
N ASN A 399 25.12 -10.42 17.06
CA ASN A 399 26.29 -9.90 16.35
C ASN A 399 27.03 -8.87 17.22
N ASP A 400 28.15 -9.26 17.80
CA ASP A 400 28.97 -8.42 18.67
C ASP A 400 29.62 -7.21 17.98
N GLN A 401 29.55 -7.15 16.64
CA GLN A 401 30.03 -6.03 15.83
C GLN A 401 29.00 -4.88 15.72
N LEU A 402 27.75 -5.13 16.12
CA LEU A 402 26.66 -4.15 16.13
C LEU A 402 26.29 -3.80 17.58
N LEU A 403 26.45 -2.53 17.94
CA LEU A 403 26.04 -2.04 19.25
C LEU A 403 24.73 -1.27 19.12
N PRO A 404 23.57 -1.90 19.40
CA PRO A 404 22.28 -1.23 19.34
C PRO A 404 22.16 -0.11 20.36
N LYS A 405 21.60 1.02 19.93
CA LYS A 405 21.38 2.22 20.74
C LYS A 405 20.08 2.92 20.32
N ALA A 406 19.63 3.84 21.17
CA ALA A 406 18.50 4.71 20.88
C ALA A 406 18.70 6.09 21.50
N THR A 407 18.20 7.11 20.83
CA THR A 407 18.21 8.50 21.28
C THR A 407 16.84 9.12 21.03
N THR A 408 16.28 9.77 22.04
CA THR A 408 14.99 10.47 21.92
C THR A 408 15.21 11.97 21.84
N GLU A 409 14.70 12.59 20.78
CA GLU A 409 14.71 14.03 20.58
C GLU A 409 13.27 14.57 20.46
N THR A 410 13.02 15.76 20.99
CA THR A 410 11.71 16.42 20.92
C THR A 410 11.72 17.45 19.80
N TYR A 411 10.92 17.23 18.76
CA TYR A 411 10.74 18.12 17.64
C TYR A 411 9.48 18.97 17.82
N LYS A 412 9.55 20.24 17.38
CA LYS A 412 8.37 21.10 17.24
C LYS A 412 8.09 21.24 15.75
N GLU A 413 7.05 20.58 15.26
CA GLU A 413 6.56 20.83 13.91
C GLU A 413 5.57 22.01 13.91
N GLY A 414 5.57 22.78 12.82
CA GLY A 414 4.75 23.97 12.66
C GLY A 414 3.26 23.65 12.82
N HIS A 415 2.62 24.33 13.78
CA HIS A 415 1.18 24.31 14.08
C HIS A 415 0.57 22.96 14.48
N SER A 416 1.06 22.34 15.57
CA SER A 416 0.32 22.23 16.86
C SER A 416 0.80 21.09 17.76
N ASP A 417 1.52 20.10 17.23
CA ASP A 417 1.91 18.91 18.01
C ASP A 417 3.43 18.83 18.26
N LYS A 418 3.82 18.61 19.51
CA LYS A 418 5.21 18.27 19.86
C LYS A 418 5.39 16.78 19.57
N CYS A 419 6.22 16.44 18.58
CA CYS A 419 6.55 15.06 18.24
C CYS A 419 7.83 14.63 19.00
N LYS A 420 7.83 13.49 19.69
CA LYS A 420 9.04 12.93 20.32
C LYS A 420 9.60 11.83 19.43
N ILE A 421 10.52 12.19 18.54
CA ILE A 421 11.15 11.20 17.67
C ILE A 421 12.21 10.47 18.48
N THR A 422 12.03 9.16 18.65
CA THR A 422 13.15 8.30 19.03
C THR A 422 13.74 7.70 17.79
N GLU A 423 15.02 7.94 17.67
CA GLU A 423 15.86 7.37 16.67
C GLU A 423 16.54 6.13 17.27
N ILE A 424 16.38 5.01 16.60
CA ILE A 424 17.02 3.74 16.98
C ILE A 424 18.06 3.43 15.92
N TYR A 425 19.26 3.19 16.37
CA TYR A 425 20.43 3.07 15.52
C TYR A 425 21.37 2.00 16.05
N VAL A 426 22.24 1.50 15.18
CA VAL A 426 23.40 0.70 15.59
C VAL A 426 24.66 1.51 15.44
N VAL A 427 25.62 1.24 16.31
CA VAL A 427 26.98 1.76 16.21
C VAL A 427 27.90 0.60 15.90
N LYS A 428 28.75 0.77 14.88
CA LYS A 428 29.74 -0.26 14.51
C LYS A 428 30.86 -0.35 15.54
N ALA A 429 31.19 -1.58 15.95
CA ALA A 429 32.35 -1.85 16.81
C ALA A 429 33.65 -2.06 16.02
N THR A 430 33.58 -2.24 14.70
CA THR A 430 34.68 -2.58 13.78
C THR A 430 34.70 -1.67 12.55
N ASP A 431 35.82 -1.63 11.84
CA ASP A 431 35.92 -0.96 10.52
C ASP A 431 35.39 -1.84 9.37
N ASP A 432 35.35 -3.17 9.56
CA ASP A 432 34.87 -4.11 8.55
C ASP A 432 33.36 -3.96 8.30
N PRO A 433 32.85 -4.16 7.08
CA PRO A 433 31.42 -4.18 6.81
C PRO A 433 30.70 -5.27 7.63
N VAL A 434 29.50 -4.96 8.11
CA VAL A 434 28.73 -5.86 8.97
C VAL A 434 27.34 -6.09 8.40
N ILE A 435 26.87 -7.34 8.40
CA ILE A 435 25.52 -7.68 7.97
C ILE A 435 24.54 -7.39 9.12
N LEU A 436 23.50 -6.61 8.81
CA LEU A 436 22.37 -6.23 9.65
C LEU A 436 21.32 -7.37 9.74
N THR A 437 21.78 -8.62 9.80
CA THR A 437 20.93 -9.76 10.18
C THR A 437 21.07 -9.97 11.69
N ASP A 438 20.08 -10.61 12.31
CA ASP A 438 20.14 -10.98 13.72
C ASP A 438 20.05 -9.81 14.73
N LEU A 439 19.32 -8.75 14.36
CA LEU A 439 18.84 -7.73 15.31
C LEU A 439 17.44 -8.12 15.79
N ASP A 440 17.35 -8.65 17.00
CA ASP A 440 16.06 -8.83 17.67
C ASP A 440 15.60 -7.51 18.26
N PHE A 441 14.52 -6.96 17.72
CA PHE A 441 13.88 -5.75 18.19
C PHE A 441 12.46 -6.02 18.65
N THR A 442 12.12 -5.58 19.86
CA THR A 442 10.77 -5.66 20.43
C THR A 442 10.36 -4.28 20.92
N VAL A 443 9.15 -3.87 20.55
CA VAL A 443 8.55 -2.61 21.01
C VAL A 443 7.25 -2.93 21.72
N GLN A 444 7.04 -2.29 22.88
CA GLN A 444 5.78 -2.31 23.61
C GLN A 444 5.24 -0.89 23.72
N TYR A 445 4.04 -0.66 23.20
CA TYR A 445 3.34 0.60 23.28
C TYR A 445 2.51 0.69 24.58
N ASP A 446 2.40 1.88 25.15
CA ASP A 446 1.45 2.17 26.21
C ASP A 446 0.06 2.35 25.58
N ILE A 447 -0.64 1.24 25.43
CA ILE A 447 -2.02 1.23 24.88
C ILE A 447 -2.97 2.06 25.79
N LYS A 448 -2.56 2.42 27.01
CA LYS A 448 -3.35 3.23 27.94
C LYS A 448 -3.03 4.72 27.85
N LYS A 449 -3.34 5.40 26.73
CA LYS A 449 -3.69 6.85 26.70
C LYS A 449 -4.00 7.44 25.32
N GLU A 450 -4.80 6.78 24.48
CA GLU A 450 -5.38 7.48 23.31
C GLU A 450 -6.81 7.07 22.94
N TYR A 451 -7.52 6.38 23.85
CA TYR A 451 -8.99 6.39 23.84
C TYR A 451 -9.47 7.60 24.63
N LEU A 452 -9.34 8.79 24.04
CA LEU A 452 -10.21 9.91 24.41
C LEU A 452 -11.62 9.53 23.93
N SER A 453 -12.42 9.01 24.86
CA SER A 453 -13.87 9.05 24.92
C SER A 453 -14.59 9.39 23.60
N TYR A 454 -14.96 8.37 22.83
CA TYR A 454 -16.25 8.42 22.17
C TYR A 454 -17.21 7.70 23.11
N ASP A 455 -18.02 8.49 23.81
CA ASP A 455 -19.16 7.98 24.54
C ASP A 455 -20.00 7.15 23.55
N ILE A 456 -20.06 5.85 23.79
CA ILE A 456 -21.10 4.98 23.27
C ILE A 456 -22.37 5.46 23.97
N VAL A 457 -23.09 6.39 23.32
CA VAL A 457 -24.48 6.64 23.65
C VAL A 457 -25.27 5.47 23.04
N PRO A 458 -26.12 4.78 23.83
CA PRO A 458 -26.75 3.52 23.45
C PRO A 458 -27.70 3.60 22.25
#